data_AF-A0AAU3BX70-F1
#
_entry.id   AF-A0AAU3BX70-F1
#
_cell.length_a   1.000
_cell.length_b   1.000
_cell.length_c   1.000
_cell.angle_alpha   90.00
_cell.angle_beta   90.00
_cell.angle_gamma   90.00
#
_symmetry.space_group_name_H-M   'P 1'
#
loop_
_entity.id
_entity.type
_entity.pdbx_description
1 polymer ?
#
loop_
_entity_poly.entity_id
_entity_poly.type
_entity_poly.pdbx_seq_one_letter_code
_entity_poly.pdbx_strand_id
1 'polypeptide(L)'
;MVDRPRLITPEIAEKYGVNPHTVTKTWAQHPQWPAPSGKRGRYKEYAAQDIADFVRDHIERQAVSLEPRRLYTAQELEDAEIGIKAGTIRADLTRGRWPEPDDTEHGVKRWYGTTAAKALASRRGYRKAQSPDSADDAR
;
A
#
# COMPACT_ATOMS: atom_id res chain seq x y z
N MET A 1 17.08 10.61 -28.05
CA MET A 1 15.68 10.32 -27.69
C MET A 1 15.68 9.03 -26.88
N VAL A 2 15.40 9.10 -25.58
CA VAL A 2 15.33 7.88 -24.75
C VAL A 2 14.04 7.18 -25.11
N ASP A 3 14.13 5.98 -25.66
CA ASP A 3 12.98 5.14 -25.98
C ASP A 3 12.29 4.80 -24.66
N ARG A 4 11.18 5.49 -24.35
CA ARG A 4 10.44 5.26 -23.11
C ARG A 4 9.59 4.02 -23.32
N PRO A 5 9.79 2.94 -22.55
CA PRO A 5 8.99 1.74 -22.71
C PRO A 5 7.52 2.10 -22.53
N ARG A 6 6.69 1.65 -23.48
CA ARG A 6 5.24 1.83 -23.46
C ARG A 6 4.60 0.56 -22.95
N LEU A 7 3.66 0.71 -22.03
CA LEU A 7 2.95 -0.39 -21.41
C LEU A 7 1.48 -0.36 -21.79
N ILE A 8 0.93 -1.55 -22.04
CA ILE A 8 -0.51 -1.76 -22.11
C ILE A 8 -1.04 -2.28 -20.77
N THR A 9 -2.35 -2.21 -20.57
CA THR A 9 -3.01 -2.69 -19.35
C THR A 9 -2.53 -4.06 -18.82
N PRO A 10 -2.42 -5.14 -19.63
CA PRO A 10 -1.94 -6.41 -19.10
C PRO A 10 -0.47 -6.36 -18.64
N GLU A 11 0.40 -5.60 -19.31
CA GLU A 11 1.80 -5.43 -18.89
C GLU A 11 1.92 -4.58 -17.63
N ILE A 12 1.06 -3.57 -17.47
CA ILE A 12 0.95 -2.78 -16.23
C ILE A 12 0.55 -3.72 -15.08
N ALA A 13 -0.47 -4.54 -15.30
CA ALA A 13 -0.97 -5.48 -14.31
C ALA A 13 0.11 -6.48 -13.87
N GLU A 14 0.83 -7.07 -14.82
CA GLU A 14 1.95 -7.97 -14.55
C GLU A 14 3.08 -7.27 -13.78
N LYS A 15 3.49 -6.07 -14.23
CA LYS A 15 4.57 -5.31 -13.61
C LYS A 15 4.31 -4.98 -12.14
N TYR A 16 3.07 -4.65 -11.78
CA TYR A 16 2.69 -4.29 -10.41
C TYR A 16 2.05 -5.45 -9.63
N GLY A 17 1.99 -6.64 -10.20
CA GLY A 17 1.42 -7.83 -9.55
C GLY A 17 -0.07 -7.68 -9.19
N VAL A 18 -0.82 -6.96 -10.01
CA VAL A 18 -2.27 -6.73 -9.81
C VAL A 18 -3.08 -7.34 -10.95
N ASN A 19 -4.39 -7.50 -10.75
CA ASN A 19 -5.27 -7.98 -11.80
C ASN A 19 -5.50 -6.89 -12.88
N PRO A 20 -5.48 -7.22 -14.20
CA PRO A 20 -5.83 -6.28 -15.27
C PRO A 20 -7.18 -5.58 -15.07
N HIS A 21 -8.13 -6.25 -14.40
CA HIS A 21 -9.41 -5.67 -14.04
C HIS A 21 -9.25 -4.50 -13.04
N THR A 22 -8.36 -4.61 -12.07
CA THR A 22 -8.05 -3.53 -11.11
C THR A 22 -7.48 -2.31 -11.83
N VAL A 23 -6.57 -2.53 -12.79
CA VAL A 23 -6.01 -1.43 -13.59
C VAL A 23 -7.12 -0.71 -14.38
N THR A 24 -8.04 -1.44 -14.99
CA THR A 24 -9.10 -0.83 -15.85
C THR A 24 -10.28 -0.23 -15.08
N LYS A 25 -10.70 -0.86 -13.97
CA LYS A 25 -11.90 -0.45 -13.22
C LYS A 25 -11.61 0.42 -12.02
N THR A 26 -10.40 0.34 -11.47
CA THR A 26 -10.01 1.13 -10.30
C THR A 26 -9.04 2.24 -10.71
N TRP A 27 -7.90 1.88 -11.29
CA TRP A 27 -6.85 2.89 -11.55
C TRP A 27 -7.23 3.80 -12.72
N ALA A 28 -7.69 3.24 -13.83
CA ALA A 28 -8.04 4.02 -15.03
C ALA A 28 -9.32 4.88 -14.87
N GLN A 29 -10.05 4.76 -13.76
CA GLN A 29 -11.14 5.66 -13.41
C GLN A 29 -10.67 6.86 -12.57
N HIS A 30 -9.41 6.86 -12.12
CA HIS A 30 -8.86 7.96 -11.33
C HIS A 30 -8.73 9.21 -12.21
N PRO A 31 -9.12 10.40 -11.73
CA PRO A 31 -9.03 11.64 -12.53
C PRO A 31 -7.62 11.98 -13.00
N GLN A 32 -6.60 11.54 -12.25
CA GLN A 32 -5.17 11.75 -12.56
C GLN A 32 -4.54 10.56 -13.31
N TRP A 33 -5.34 9.60 -13.78
CA TRP A 33 -4.83 8.52 -14.61
C TRP A 33 -4.21 9.09 -15.90
N PRO A 34 -3.00 8.63 -16.31
CA PRO A 34 -2.31 9.22 -17.43
C PRO A 34 -3.07 9.07 -18.75
N ALA A 35 -2.92 10.07 -19.61
CA ALA A 35 -3.45 10.04 -20.96
C ALA A 35 -2.76 8.93 -21.78
N PRO A 36 -3.50 8.23 -22.66
CA PRO A 36 -2.90 7.22 -23.51
C PRO A 36 -1.94 7.85 -24.53
N SER A 37 -0.73 7.30 -24.64
CA SER A 37 0.30 7.73 -25.59
C SER A 37 0.12 7.13 -26.99
N GLY A 38 -0.78 6.16 -27.13
CA GLY A 38 -0.99 5.43 -28.37
C GLY A 38 -1.94 4.25 -28.21
N LYS A 39 -1.92 3.34 -29.19
CA LYS A 39 -2.66 2.08 -29.18
C LYS A 39 -1.79 0.96 -29.72
N ARG A 40 -1.90 -0.22 -29.11
CA ARG A 40 -1.29 -1.47 -29.56
C ARG A 40 -2.37 -2.53 -29.70
N GLY A 41 -2.81 -2.76 -30.94
CA GLY A 41 -4.00 -3.55 -31.24
C GLY A 41 -5.23 -2.97 -30.55
N ARG A 42 -5.91 -3.77 -29.72
CA ARG A 42 -7.09 -3.31 -28.96
C ARG A 42 -6.77 -2.51 -27.70
N TYR A 43 -5.51 -2.47 -27.27
CA TYR A 43 -5.11 -1.88 -26.01
C TYR A 43 -4.61 -0.44 -26.18
N LYS A 44 -4.91 0.41 -25.20
CA LYS A 44 -4.29 1.73 -25.07
C LYS A 44 -2.87 1.57 -24.53
N GLU A 45 -1.93 2.29 -25.11
CA GLU A 45 -0.56 2.39 -24.62
C GLU A 45 -0.43 3.58 -23.66
N TYR A 46 0.38 3.40 -22.64
CA TYR A 46 0.76 4.44 -21.67
C TYR A 46 2.27 4.45 -21.54
N ALA A 47 2.86 5.62 -21.29
CA ALA A 47 4.28 5.68 -20.97
C ALA A 47 4.53 4.98 -19.63
N ALA A 48 5.54 4.10 -19.55
CA ALA A 48 5.85 3.39 -18.32
C ALA A 48 6.15 4.33 -17.15
N GLN A 49 6.75 5.48 -17.44
CA GLN A 49 7.10 6.49 -16.44
C GLN A 49 5.84 7.12 -15.83
N ASP A 50 4.89 7.56 -16.64
CA ASP A 50 3.65 8.18 -16.16
C ASP A 50 2.83 7.20 -15.31
N ILE A 51 2.85 5.91 -15.66
CA ILE A 51 2.23 4.86 -14.84
C ILE A 51 2.98 4.67 -13.52
N ALA A 52 4.32 4.70 -13.53
CA ALA A 52 5.10 4.59 -12.31
C ALA A 52 4.89 5.78 -11.37
N ASP A 53 4.81 7.00 -11.93
CA ASP A 53 4.51 8.21 -11.16
C ASP A 53 3.08 8.14 -10.58
N PHE A 54 2.09 7.75 -11.39
CA PHE A 54 0.72 7.52 -10.89
C PHE A 54 0.66 6.49 -9.76
N VAL A 55 1.35 5.35 -9.92
CA VAL A 55 1.37 4.30 -8.91
C VAL A 55 2.04 4.82 -7.64
N ARG A 56 3.18 5.49 -7.74
CA ARG A 56 3.88 6.08 -6.59
C ARG A 56 3.02 7.11 -5.84
N ASP A 57 2.32 7.96 -6.58
CA ASP A 57 1.66 9.15 -6.02
C ASP A 57 0.24 8.84 -5.53
N HIS A 58 -0.44 7.84 -6.11
CA HIS A 58 -1.86 7.58 -5.85
C HIS A 58 -2.19 6.16 -5.36
N ILE A 59 -1.33 5.18 -5.62
CA ILE A 59 -1.60 3.77 -5.30
C ILE A 59 -0.71 3.28 -4.15
N GLU A 60 0.58 3.55 -4.22
CA GLU A 60 1.52 3.27 -3.16
C GLU A 60 1.27 4.25 -2.02
N ARG A 61 0.65 3.74 -0.94
CA ARG A 61 0.74 4.43 0.34
C ARG A 61 2.21 4.46 0.74
N GLN A 62 2.83 5.62 0.60
CA GLN A 62 4.19 5.91 1.07
C GLN A 62 4.39 5.23 2.42
N ALA A 63 5.34 4.30 2.49
CA ALA A 63 5.77 3.75 3.75
C ALA A 63 6.50 4.88 4.46
N VAL A 64 5.79 5.61 5.31
CA VAL A 64 6.43 6.64 6.12
C VAL A 64 7.54 5.97 6.90
N SER A 65 8.76 6.49 6.73
CA SER A 65 9.94 5.99 7.42
C SER A 65 9.91 6.53 8.85
N LEU A 66 9.45 5.70 9.79
CA LEU A 66 9.56 5.99 11.21
C LEU A 66 11.01 5.82 11.64
N GLU A 67 11.52 6.72 12.48
CA GLU A 67 12.85 6.59 13.05
C GLU A 67 12.91 5.36 13.97
N PRO A 68 13.78 4.38 13.70
CA PRO A 68 13.74 3.07 14.37
C PRO A 68 13.77 3.14 15.90
N ARG A 69 14.60 4.02 16.46
CA ARG A 69 14.87 4.13 17.90
C ARG A 69 14.08 5.25 18.59
N ARG A 70 13.26 6.00 17.85
CA ARG A 70 12.40 7.02 18.44
C ARG A 70 11.14 6.36 18.98
N LEU A 71 10.74 6.78 20.17
CA LEU A 71 9.46 6.43 20.76
C LEU A 71 8.37 7.35 20.19
N TYR A 72 7.29 6.76 19.72
CA TYR A 72 6.12 7.46 19.20
C TYR A 72 4.89 7.07 20.01
N THR A 73 4.09 8.08 20.36
CA THR A 73 2.73 7.88 20.86
C THR A 73 1.78 7.50 19.72
N ALA A 74 0.60 6.98 20.06
CA ALA A 74 -0.43 6.69 19.06
C ALA A 74 -0.83 7.95 18.25
N GLN A 75 -0.75 9.14 18.86
CA GLN A 75 -1.04 10.40 18.19
C GLN A 75 0.08 10.78 17.22
N GLU A 76 1.35 10.72 17.65
CA GLU A 76 2.48 10.99 16.76
C GLU A 76 2.59 9.99 15.61
N LEU A 77 2.16 8.74 15.82
CA LEU A 77 2.03 7.76 14.76
C LEU A 77 0.96 8.15 13.72
N GLU A 78 -0.18 8.70 14.17
CA GLU A 78 -1.21 9.24 13.26
C GLU A 78 -0.70 10.49 12.53
N ASP A 79 -0.04 11.41 13.25
CA ASP A 79 0.51 12.65 12.71
C ASP A 79 1.66 12.38 11.73
N ALA A 80 2.37 11.27 11.89
CA ALA A 80 3.33 10.76 10.93
C ALA A 80 2.67 10.18 9.66
N GLU A 81 1.36 10.31 9.46
CA GLU A 81 0.63 9.89 8.25
C GLU A 81 0.87 8.43 7.84
N ILE A 82 1.15 7.54 8.80
CA ILE A 82 1.45 6.11 8.53
C ILE A 82 0.24 5.31 8.00
N GLY A 83 -0.92 5.97 7.86
CA GLY A 83 -2.15 5.39 7.33
C GLY A 83 -3.01 4.64 8.35
N ILE A 84 -2.78 4.83 9.66
CA ILE A 84 -3.67 4.37 10.75
C ILE A 84 -3.93 5.51 11.74
N LYS A 85 -5.16 5.62 12.23
CA LYS A 85 -5.55 6.64 13.22
C LYS A 85 -5.18 6.20 14.63
N ALA A 86 -4.91 7.15 15.53
CA ALA A 86 -4.60 6.88 16.93
C ALA A 86 -5.73 6.08 17.62
N GLY A 87 -6.98 6.39 17.30
CA GLY A 87 -8.15 5.65 17.79
C GLY A 87 -8.14 4.18 17.37
N THR A 88 -7.74 3.89 16.13
CA THR A 88 -7.62 2.52 15.63
C THR A 88 -6.46 1.79 16.31
N ILE A 89 -5.31 2.45 16.52
CA ILE A 89 -4.18 1.88 17.27
C ILE A 89 -4.63 1.47 18.68
N ARG A 90 -5.32 2.36 19.40
CA ARG A 90 -5.83 2.08 20.75
C ARG A 90 -6.84 0.93 20.76
N ALA A 91 -7.75 0.89 19.79
CA ALA A 91 -8.73 -0.19 19.68
C ALA A 91 -8.11 -1.53 19.29
N ASP A 92 -7.06 -1.53 18.47
CA ASP A 92 -6.36 -2.74 18.09
C ASP A 92 -5.46 -3.25 19.20
N LEU A 93 -4.91 -2.35 20.03
CA LEU A 93 -4.20 -2.72 21.25
C LEU A 93 -5.11 -3.46 22.23
N THR A 94 -6.33 -2.97 22.47
CA THR A 94 -7.27 -3.67 23.37
C THR A 94 -7.74 -5.02 22.82
N ARG A 95 -7.71 -5.19 21.49
CA ARG A 95 -8.05 -6.44 20.80
C ARG A 95 -6.86 -7.39 20.61
N GLY A 96 -5.67 -7.05 21.11
CA GLY A 96 -4.45 -7.84 20.93
C GLY A 96 -3.95 -7.91 19.47
N ARG A 97 -4.38 -6.99 18.61
CA ARG A 97 -3.99 -6.88 17.19
C ARG A 97 -2.93 -5.81 16.92
N TRP A 98 -2.49 -5.13 17.97
CA TRP A 98 -1.39 -4.18 17.98
C TRP A 98 -0.39 -4.61 19.06
N PRO A 99 0.93 -4.50 18.82
CA PRO A 99 1.93 -4.89 19.82
C PRO A 99 1.77 -4.10 21.11
N GLU A 100 2.21 -4.70 22.22
CA GLU A 100 2.32 -4.00 23.49
C GLU A 100 3.26 -2.79 23.37
N PRO A 101 2.99 -1.71 24.12
CA PRO A 101 3.87 -0.54 24.13
C PRO A 101 5.25 -0.89 24.68
N ASP A 102 6.29 -0.42 24.00
CA ASP A 102 7.68 -0.56 24.41
C ASP A 102 8.01 0.32 25.63
N ASP A 103 7.29 1.42 25.78
CA ASP A 103 7.39 2.33 26.92
C ASP A 103 6.00 2.77 27.39
N THR A 104 5.81 2.82 28.70
CA THR A 104 4.58 3.29 29.36
C THR A 104 4.84 4.39 30.40
N GLU A 105 6.02 5.02 30.35
CA GLU A 105 6.42 6.06 31.30
C GLU A 105 5.36 7.17 31.37
N HIS A 106 5.05 7.58 32.60
CA HIS A 106 4.01 8.56 32.93
C HIS A 106 2.60 8.18 32.42
N GLY A 107 2.32 6.89 32.23
CA GLY A 107 1.02 6.39 31.79
C GLY A 107 0.75 6.59 30.29
N VAL A 108 1.76 7.02 29.53
CA VAL A 108 1.65 7.23 28.08
C VAL A 108 2.22 6.01 27.36
N LYS A 109 1.36 5.32 26.60
CA LYS A 109 1.78 4.18 25.78
C LYS A 109 2.55 4.66 24.55
N ARG A 110 3.80 4.23 24.42
CA ARG A 110 4.71 4.56 23.33
C ARG A 110 5.30 3.31 22.70
N TRP A 111 5.62 3.40 21.42
CA TRP A 111 6.25 2.33 20.64
C TRP A 111 7.48 2.85 19.93
N TYR A 112 8.51 2.03 19.83
CA TYR A 112 9.62 2.32 18.93
C TYR A 112 9.14 2.35 17.49
N GLY A 113 9.77 3.18 16.66
CA GLY A 113 9.51 3.21 15.22
C GLY A 113 9.66 1.83 14.59
N THR A 114 10.59 0.99 15.06
CA THR A 114 10.72 -0.42 14.65
C THR A 114 9.49 -1.26 14.98
N THR A 115 8.98 -1.17 16.21
CA THR A 115 7.80 -1.92 16.68
C THR A 115 6.56 -1.53 15.90
N ALA A 116 6.33 -0.22 15.72
CA ALA A 116 5.24 0.31 14.93
C ALA A 116 5.37 -0.09 13.44
N ALA A 117 6.56 0.05 12.84
CA ALA A 117 6.81 -0.35 11.45
C ALA A 117 6.58 -1.86 11.23
N LYS A 118 6.99 -2.71 12.17
CA LYS A 118 6.74 -4.16 12.12
C LYS A 118 5.24 -4.46 12.17
N ALA A 119 4.48 -3.80 13.04
CA ALA A 119 3.03 -3.94 13.11
C ALA A 119 2.34 -3.52 11.80
N LEU A 120 2.79 -2.41 11.18
CA LEU A 120 2.30 -1.96 9.88
C LEU A 120 2.65 -2.96 8.76
N ALA A 121 3.86 -3.52 8.76
CA ALA A 121 4.29 -4.51 7.78
C ALA A 121 3.46 -5.80 7.87
N SER A 122 3.20 -6.31 9.08
CA SER A 122 2.32 -7.47 9.28
C SER A 122 0.90 -7.23 8.76
N ARG A 123 0.38 -6.01 8.92
CA ARG A 123 -0.92 -5.62 8.34
C ARG A 123 -0.92 -5.58 6.81
N ARG A 124 0.18 -5.11 6.19
CA ARG A 124 0.34 -5.13 4.73
C ARG A 124 0.38 -6.57 4.20
N GLY A 125 1.01 -7.49 4.94
CA GLY A 125 1.11 -8.90 4.57
C GLY A 125 -0.23 -9.65 4.55
N TYR A 126 -1.15 -9.35 5.47
CA TYR A 126 -2.43 -10.06 5.55
C TYR A 126 -3.32 -9.85 4.30
N ARG A 127 -3.24 -8.68 3.63
CA ARG A 127 -3.91 -8.49 2.33
C ARG A 127 -3.29 -9.29 1.18
N LYS A 128 -2.02 -9.68 1.29
CA LYS A 128 -1.33 -10.46 0.25
C LYS A 128 -1.61 -11.97 0.37
N ALA A 129 -2.02 -12.43 1.54
CA ALA A 129 -2.29 -13.85 1.81
C ALA A 129 -3.76 -14.27 1.57
N GLN A 130 -4.66 -13.33 1.24
CA GLN A 130 -6.08 -13.65 0.98
C GLN A 130 -6.39 -13.82 -0.51
N SER A 131 -5.54 -14.58 -1.21
CA SER A 131 -5.89 -15.25 -2.45
C SER A 131 -5.09 -16.54 -2.56
N PRO A 132 -5.66 -17.65 -2.06
CA PRO A 132 -5.56 -18.92 -2.76
C PRO A 132 -6.97 -19.35 -3.14
N ASP A 133 -7.23 -19.34 -4.44
CA ASP A 133 -7.72 -20.50 -5.17
C ASP A 133 -8.68 -21.42 -4.40
N SER A 134 -9.99 -21.13 -4.51
CA SER A 134 -11.05 -22.12 -4.24
C SER A 134 -11.61 -22.56 -5.58
N ALA A 135 -10.88 -23.46 -6.23
CA ALA A 135 -11.34 -24.19 -7.41
C ALA A 135 -10.69 -25.58 -7.43
N ASP A 136 -10.91 -26.37 -6.39
CA ASP A 136 -10.81 -27.83 -6.49
C ASP A 136 -11.60 -28.43 -5.31
N ASP A 137 -12.78 -28.98 -5.61
CA ASP A 137 -13.28 -30.29 -5.13
C ASP A 137 -14.80 -30.37 -5.34
N ALA A 138 -15.20 -31.04 -6.43
CA ALA A 138 -16.49 -31.72 -6.52
C ALA A 138 -16.37 -32.78 -7.62
N ARG A 139 -16.00 -34.00 -7.20
CA ARG A 139 -16.29 -35.22 -7.95
C ARG A 139 -17.69 -35.71 -7.63
#